data_AF-A0A2V9C4R9-F1
#
_entry.id   AF-A0A2V9C4R9-F1
#
_cell.length_a   1.000
_cell.length_b   1.000
_cell.length_c   1.000
_cell.angle_alpha   90.00
_cell.angle_beta   90.00
_cell.angle_gamma   90.00
#
_symmetry.space_group_name_H-M   'P 1'
#
loop_
_entity.id
_entity.type
_entity.pdbx_description
1 polymer ?
#
loop_
_entity_poly.entity_id
_entity_poly.type
_entity_poly.pdbx_seq_one_letter_code
_entity_poly.pdbx_strand_id
1 'polypeptide(L)'
;MSWPAHVAHEKVQKWFSKHGRAGCATCPFTEAVFVRILSNPAFSPNALTTADAFQLLGSNLKHPAHEFWPDNIGLLEATSSFLSKIRGHQQVADAYLLGLALHRMGKLATLDAGMPALQAGSGERDLVTVI
;
A
#
# COMPACT_ATOMS: atom_id res chain seq x y z
N MET A 1 6.86 -11.14 1.77
CA MET A 1 7.12 -9.71 2.11
C MET A 1 8.35 -9.57 3.01
N SER A 2 9.55 -9.69 2.49
CA SER A 2 10.76 -9.73 3.34
C SER A 2 11.79 -8.66 2.99
N TRP A 3 11.80 -7.56 3.74
CA TRP A 3 13.00 -6.75 3.88
C TRP A 3 13.40 -6.72 5.36
N PRO A 4 14.19 -7.71 5.83
CA PRO A 4 14.51 -7.86 7.24
C PRO A 4 15.18 -6.64 7.88
N ALA A 5 15.89 -5.84 7.08
CA ALA A 5 16.55 -4.63 7.55
C ALA A 5 15.58 -3.47 7.87
N HIS A 6 14.30 -3.56 7.48
CA HIS A 6 13.32 -2.52 7.76
C HIS A 6 12.78 -2.65 9.19
N VAL A 7 12.73 -1.54 9.94
CA VAL A 7 12.27 -1.51 11.35
C VAL A 7 10.86 -2.07 11.54
N ALA A 8 9.98 -1.91 10.54
CA ALA A 8 8.61 -2.43 10.59
C ALA A 8 8.48 -3.88 10.10
N HIS A 9 9.57 -4.55 9.70
CA HIS A 9 9.53 -5.88 9.09
C HIS A 9 8.81 -6.89 9.98
N GLU A 10 9.18 -6.99 11.26
CA GLU A 10 8.54 -7.93 12.18
C GLU A 10 7.05 -7.64 12.39
N LYS A 11 6.69 -6.35 12.48
CA LYS A 11 5.31 -5.90 12.68
C LYS A 11 4.43 -6.33 11.49
N VAL A 12 4.89 -6.02 10.28
CA VAL A 12 4.19 -6.38 9.02
C VAL A 12 4.15 -7.90 8.86
N GLN A 13 5.23 -8.62 9.18
CA GLN A 13 5.24 -10.09 9.13
C GLN A 13 4.22 -10.70 10.09
N LYS A 14 4.18 -10.24 11.34
CA LYS A 14 3.20 -10.71 12.34
C LYS A 14 1.78 -10.43 11.87
N TRP A 15 1.49 -9.24 11.35
CA TRP A 15 0.17 -8.92 10.81
C TRP A 15 -0.18 -9.77 9.58
N PHE A 16 0.74 -9.90 8.63
CA PHE A 16 0.53 -10.64 7.38
C PHE A 16 0.37 -12.14 7.62
N SER A 17 1.07 -12.71 8.60
CA SER A 17 0.89 -14.13 8.99
C SER A 17 -0.53 -14.46 9.45
N LYS A 18 -1.23 -13.47 10.03
CA LYS A 18 -2.61 -13.61 10.54
C LYS A 18 -3.66 -13.32 9.45
N HIS A 19 -3.41 -12.35 8.58
CA HIS A 19 -4.42 -11.82 7.65
C HIS A 19 -4.15 -12.19 6.18
N GLY A 20 -2.91 -12.45 5.78
CA GLY A 20 -2.51 -12.63 4.38
C GLY A 20 -3.17 -13.84 3.70
N ARG A 21 -3.69 -14.81 4.47
CA ARG A 21 -4.50 -15.92 3.94
C ARG A 21 -5.88 -15.48 3.44
N ALA A 22 -6.42 -14.37 3.95
CA ALA A 22 -7.70 -13.82 3.51
C ALA A 22 -7.61 -13.07 2.16
N GLY A 23 -6.40 -12.95 1.61
CA GLY A 23 -6.13 -12.20 0.39
C GLY A 23 -5.23 -11.01 0.66
N CYS A 24 -4.36 -10.69 -0.30
CA CYS A 24 -3.67 -9.41 -0.36
C CYS A 24 -3.62 -8.92 -1.80
N ALA A 25 -3.63 -7.61 -1.98
CA ALA A 25 -3.55 -7.03 -3.31
C ALA A 25 -2.38 -6.04 -3.41
N THR A 26 -1.78 -5.99 -4.59
CA THR A 26 -0.91 -4.89 -5.03
C THR A 26 -1.51 -4.26 -6.28
N CYS A 27 -1.13 -3.02 -6.55
CA CYS A 27 -1.42 -2.31 -7.79
C CYS A 27 -0.14 -1.68 -8.35
N PRO A 28 -0.14 -1.13 -9.59
CA PRO A 28 1.04 -0.51 -10.20
C PRO A 28 1.74 0.50 -9.28
N PHE A 29 0.98 1.31 -8.54
CA PHE A 29 1.52 2.31 -7.62
C PHE A 29 2.27 1.67 -6.45
N THR A 30 1.67 0.66 -5.81
CA THR A 30 2.32 -0.03 -4.67
C THR A 30 3.59 -0.77 -5.09
N GLU A 31 3.60 -1.39 -6.27
CA GLU A 31 4.76 -2.13 -6.78
C GLU A 31 5.90 -1.19 -7.19
N ALA A 32 5.57 -0.09 -7.88
CA ALA A 32 6.55 0.93 -8.26
C ALA A 32 7.16 1.61 -7.03
N VAL A 33 6.34 1.96 -6.03
CA VAL A 33 6.82 2.55 -4.78
C VAL A 33 7.68 1.54 -4.02
N PHE A 34 7.31 0.26 -3.99
CA PHE A 34 8.11 -0.79 -3.37
C PHE A 34 9.53 -0.80 -3.97
N VAL A 35 9.65 -0.95 -5.29
CA VAL A 35 10.98 -0.97 -5.95
C VAL A 35 11.74 0.33 -5.68
N ARG A 36 11.09 1.48 -5.84
CA ARG A 36 11.70 2.80 -5.66
C ARG A 36 12.24 3.01 -4.24
N ILE A 37 11.50 2.61 -3.21
CA ILE A 37 11.90 2.81 -1.81
C ILE A 37 13.02 1.85 -1.43
N LEU A 38 12.92 0.57 -1.78
CA LEU A 38 13.94 -0.41 -1.42
C LEU A 38 15.27 -0.16 -2.13
N SER A 39 15.26 0.45 -3.31
CA SER A 39 16.48 0.80 -4.05
C SER A 39 16.96 2.24 -3.84
N ASN A 40 16.43 2.98 -2.86
CA ASN A 40 16.82 4.36 -2.62
C ASN A 40 17.88 4.47 -1.50
N PRO A 41 19.16 4.76 -1.81
CA PRO A 41 20.21 4.88 -0.79
C PRO A 41 20.01 6.08 0.15
N ALA A 42 19.28 7.12 -0.26
CA ALA A 42 18.91 8.22 0.63
C ALA A 42 17.84 7.82 1.66
N PHE A 43 17.10 6.74 1.41
CA PHE A 43 16.10 6.20 2.35
C PHE A 43 16.71 5.22 3.34
N SER A 44 17.68 4.40 2.91
CA SER A 44 18.34 3.43 3.80
C SER A 44 19.80 3.19 3.39
N PRO A 45 20.74 3.13 4.36
CA PRO A 45 22.13 2.76 4.08
C PRO A 45 22.26 1.31 3.58
N ASN A 46 21.24 0.48 3.79
CA ASN A 46 21.17 -0.91 3.30
C ASN A 46 20.22 -1.05 2.11
N ALA A 47 20.12 -0.01 1.26
CA ALA A 47 19.31 -0.06 0.05
C ALA A 47 19.76 -1.19 -0.87
N LEU A 48 18.80 -1.87 -1.47
CA LEU A 48 19.03 -2.91 -2.45
C LEU A 48 19.45 -2.32 -3.80
N THR A 49 20.06 -3.12 -4.67
CA THR A 49 20.11 -2.76 -6.08
C THR A 49 18.69 -2.77 -6.66
N THR A 50 18.46 -2.04 -7.75
CA THR A 50 17.16 -2.08 -8.44
C THR A 50 16.81 -3.49 -8.90
N ALA A 51 17.79 -4.27 -9.36
CA ALA A 51 17.59 -5.66 -9.77
C ALA A 51 17.13 -6.55 -8.60
N ASP A 52 17.78 -6.44 -7.43
CA ASP A 52 17.40 -7.19 -6.24
C ASP A 52 16.01 -6.77 -5.73
N ALA A 53 15.67 -5.48 -5.82
CA ALA A 53 14.34 -4.99 -5.46
C ALA A 53 13.24 -5.59 -6.36
N PHE A 54 13.48 -5.72 -7.67
CA PHE A 54 12.56 -6.41 -8.59
C PHE A 54 12.45 -7.91 -8.29
N GLN A 55 13.57 -8.59 -8.00
CA GLN A 55 13.54 -10.01 -7.61
C GLN A 55 12.73 -10.23 -6.32
N LEU A 56 12.88 -9.33 -5.35
CA LEU A 56 12.15 -9.37 -4.10
C LEU A 56 10.66 -9.05 -4.29
N LEU A 57 10.32 -8.09 -5.16
CA LEU A 57 8.95 -7.85 -5.58
C LEU A 57 8.34 -9.13 -6.17
N GLY A 58 8.98 -9.72 -7.18
CA GLY A 58 8.49 -10.93 -7.82
C GLY A 58 8.32 -12.10 -6.85
N SER A 59 9.15 -12.21 -5.81
CA SER A 59 8.99 -13.20 -4.75
C SER A 59 7.78 -12.93 -3.87
N ASN A 60 7.45 -11.66 -3.59
CA ASN A 60 6.25 -11.28 -2.85
C ASN A 60 4.96 -11.56 -3.65
N LEU A 61 4.97 -11.34 -4.97
CA LEU A 61 3.82 -11.57 -5.84
C LEU A 61 3.48 -13.06 -6.03
N LYS A 62 4.40 -13.98 -5.70
CA LYS A 62 4.15 -15.43 -5.76
C LYS A 62 3.28 -15.97 -4.61
N HIS A 63 2.85 -15.12 -3.69
CA HIS A 63 1.99 -15.56 -2.59
C HIS A 63 0.65 -16.09 -3.15
N PRO A 64 0.18 -17.29 -2.78
CA PRO A 64 -1.00 -17.90 -3.42
C PRO A 64 -2.32 -17.10 -3.29
N ALA A 65 -2.41 -16.27 -2.25
CA ALA A 65 -3.56 -15.39 -2.03
C ALA A 65 -3.32 -13.95 -2.49
N HIS A 66 -2.25 -13.70 -3.26
CA HIS A 66 -1.99 -12.39 -3.85
C HIS A 66 -2.81 -12.20 -5.13
N GLU A 67 -3.34 -10.99 -5.28
CA GLU A 67 -4.01 -10.52 -6.49
C GLU A 67 -3.38 -9.21 -6.97
N PHE A 68 -3.28 -9.04 -8.28
CA PHE A 68 -2.91 -7.75 -8.88
C PHE A 68 -4.17 -6.97 -9.24
N TRP A 69 -4.31 -5.76 -8.70
CA TRP A 69 -5.36 -4.81 -9.06
C TRP A 69 -4.82 -3.79 -10.07
N PRO A 70 -5.26 -3.84 -11.35
CA PRO A 70 -4.86 -2.85 -12.32
C PRO A 70 -5.43 -1.48 -11.97
N ASP A 71 -4.74 -0.42 -12.41
CA ASP A 71 -5.24 0.95 -12.38
C ASP A 71 -6.33 1.10 -13.45
N ASN A 72 -7.57 0.76 -13.08
CA ASN A 72 -8.72 0.74 -13.97
C ASN A 72 -9.77 1.81 -13.62
N ILE A 73 -9.44 2.77 -12.77
CA ILE A 73 -10.28 3.90 -12.38
C ILE A 73 -9.47 5.20 -12.40
N GLY A 74 -10.09 6.31 -12.79
CA GLY A 74 -9.41 7.60 -12.81
C GLY A 74 -9.16 8.16 -11.41
N LEU A 75 -8.18 9.05 -11.24
CA LEU A 75 -7.89 9.71 -9.96
C LEU A 75 -9.12 10.45 -9.38
N LEU A 76 -9.86 11.17 -10.23
CA LEU A 76 -11.07 11.89 -9.80
C LEU A 76 -12.16 10.95 -9.29
N GLU A 77 -12.33 9.82 -9.97
CA GLU A 77 -13.29 8.77 -9.59
C GLU A 77 -12.86 8.10 -8.28
N ALA A 78 -11.59 7.71 -8.18
CA ALA A 78 -11.04 7.09 -6.96
C ALA A 78 -11.18 8.00 -5.73
N THR A 79 -11.11 9.32 -5.91
CA THR A 79 -11.06 10.27 -4.78
C THR A 79 -12.38 10.98 -4.52
N SER A 80 -13.43 10.74 -5.31
CA SER A 80 -14.68 11.53 -5.25
C SER A 80 -15.31 11.57 -3.85
N SER A 81 -15.24 10.47 -3.11
CA SER A 81 -15.85 10.33 -1.77
C SER A 81 -15.10 11.05 -0.65
N PHE A 82 -13.87 11.53 -0.90
CA PHE A 82 -13.05 12.19 0.12
C PHE A 82 -12.14 13.30 -0.44
N LEU A 83 -12.42 13.80 -1.66
CA LEU A 83 -11.67 14.88 -2.31
C LEU A 83 -11.52 16.12 -1.42
N SER A 84 -12.60 16.49 -0.71
CA SER A 84 -12.63 17.62 0.23
C SER A 84 -11.73 17.46 1.45
N LYS A 85 -11.10 16.30 1.66
CA LYS A 85 -10.19 16.00 2.78
C LYS A 85 -8.73 15.92 2.37
N ILE A 86 -8.44 15.94 1.08
CA ILE A 86 -7.07 16.02 0.58
C ILE A 86 -6.56 17.42 0.90
N ARG A 87 -5.59 17.52 1.82
CA ARG A 87 -5.04 18.78 2.35
C ARG A 87 -3.73 19.20 1.68
N GLY A 88 -3.06 18.28 0.99
CA GLY A 88 -1.79 18.57 0.34
C GLY A 88 -1.39 17.55 -0.70
N HIS A 89 -0.48 17.94 -1.58
CA HIS A 89 0.00 17.13 -2.71
C HIS A 89 0.60 15.78 -2.28
N GLN A 90 1.10 15.68 -1.04
CA GLN A 90 1.67 14.43 -0.50
C GLN A 90 0.62 13.33 -0.33
N GLN A 91 -0.65 13.68 -0.15
CA GLN A 91 -1.73 12.72 0.09
C GLN A 91 -2.37 12.18 -1.19
N VAL A 92 -1.98 12.68 -2.38
CA VAL A 92 -2.68 12.35 -3.64
C VAL A 92 -2.54 10.87 -3.99
N ALA A 93 -1.35 10.29 -3.83
CA ALA A 93 -1.13 8.87 -4.08
C ALA A 93 -1.88 8.00 -3.07
N ASP A 94 -1.86 8.38 -1.80
CA ASP A 94 -2.55 7.65 -0.73
C ASP A 94 -4.07 7.71 -0.88
N ALA A 95 -4.60 8.87 -1.28
CA ALA A 95 -5.99 9.08 -1.61
C ALA A 95 -6.42 8.18 -2.79
N TYR A 96 -5.59 8.06 -3.82
CA TYR A 96 -5.84 7.13 -4.91
C TYR A 96 -5.87 5.67 -4.43
N LEU A 97 -4.90 5.24 -3.62
CA LEU A 97 -4.85 3.87 -3.09
C LEU A 97 -6.07 3.53 -2.22
N LEU A 98 -6.53 4.49 -1.41
CA LEU A 98 -7.75 4.35 -0.61
C LEU A 98 -8.98 4.21 -1.51
N GLY A 99 -9.05 5.01 -2.58
CA GLY A 99 -10.12 4.97 -3.57
C GLY A 99 -10.17 3.66 -4.34
N LEU A 100 -9.01 3.14 -4.74
CA LEU A 100 -8.89 1.85 -5.41
C LEU A 100 -9.35 0.71 -4.49
N ALA A 101 -8.94 0.74 -3.21
CA ALA A 101 -9.40 -0.24 -2.22
C ALA A 101 -10.93 -0.20 -2.07
N LEU A 102 -11.52 0.99 -2.00
CA LEU A 102 -12.97 1.17 -1.95
C LEU A 102 -13.66 0.60 -3.20
N HIS A 103 -13.20 0.96 -4.39
CA HIS A 103 -13.75 0.47 -5.66
C HIS A 103 -13.69 -1.07 -5.78
N ARG A 104 -12.68 -1.70 -5.17
CA ARG A 104 -12.51 -3.16 -5.12
C ARG A 104 -13.19 -3.83 -3.92
N MET A 105 -13.97 -3.09 -3.13
CA MET A 105 -14.60 -3.55 -1.88
C MET A 105 -13.59 -4.15 -0.88
N GLY A 106 -12.35 -3.65 -0.91
CA GLY A 106 -11.26 -4.07 -0.06
C GLY A 106 -10.95 -3.04 1.04
N LYS A 107 -9.82 -3.28 1.72
CA LYS A 107 -9.27 -2.38 2.73
C LYS A 107 -7.83 -2.05 2.42
N LEU A 108 -7.44 -0.82 2.70
CA LEU A 108 -6.06 -0.37 2.62
C LEU A 108 -5.34 -0.69 3.93
N ALA A 109 -4.40 -1.63 3.89
CA ALA A 109 -3.52 -1.91 5.00
C ALA A 109 -2.26 -1.02 4.92
N THR A 110 -1.94 -0.28 5.98
CA THR A 110 -0.89 0.76 5.96
C THR A 110 -0.14 0.85 7.28
N LEU A 111 1.11 1.33 7.23
CA LEU A 111 1.88 1.72 8.41
C LEU A 111 1.73 3.22 8.74
N ASP A 112 1.09 4.00 7.87
CA ASP A 112 0.88 5.43 8.07
C ASP A 112 -0.35 5.69 8.96
N ALA A 113 -0.08 6.20 10.17
CA ALA A 113 -1.10 6.56 11.15
C ALA A 113 -1.92 7.80 10.76
N GLY A 114 -1.52 8.56 9.73
CA GLY A 114 -2.28 9.69 9.18
C GLY A 114 -3.44 9.26 8.26
N MET A 115 -3.39 8.04 7.72
CA MET A 115 -4.37 7.54 6.75
C MET A 115 -5.83 7.52 7.23
N PRO A 116 -6.15 7.18 8.50
CA PRO A 116 -7.51 7.25 9.01
C PRO A 116 -8.16 8.64 8.89
N ALA A 117 -7.38 9.73 8.89
CA ALA A 117 -7.90 11.08 8.74
C ALA A 117 -8.50 11.34 7.34
N LEU A 118 -7.97 10.66 6.30
CA LEU A 118 -8.54 10.72 4.95
C LEU A 118 -9.90 10.01 4.87
N GLN A 119 -10.11 8.98 5.68
CA GLN A 119 -11.37 8.24 5.73
C GLN A 119 -12.46 8.97 6.54
N ALA A 120 -12.12 9.64 7.64
CA ALA A 120 -13.07 10.20 8.61
C ALA A 120 -14.22 11.02 7.96
N GLY A 121 -15.46 10.53 7.98
CA GLY A 121 -16.65 11.22 7.45
C GLY A 121 -17.11 10.81 6.04
N SER A 122 -16.51 9.78 5.41
CA SER A 122 -17.00 9.22 4.13
C SER A 122 -18.25 8.33 4.27
N GLY A 123 -18.83 8.22 5.47
CA GLY A 123 -19.89 7.24 5.77
C GLY A 123 -19.40 5.80 5.95
N GLU A 124 -18.24 5.47 5.37
CA GLU A 124 -17.65 4.12 5.38
C GLU A 124 -16.60 4.02 6.49
N ARG A 125 -16.94 3.34 7.59
CA ARG A 125 -16.09 3.20 8.79
C ARG A 125 -15.34 1.87 8.82
N ASP A 126 -14.61 1.48 7.77
CA ASP A 126 -13.71 0.31 7.83
C ASP A 126 -12.68 0.19 6.68
N LEU A 127 -12.36 1.28 5.98
CA LEU A 127 -11.53 1.22 4.76
C LEU A 127 -10.02 1.14 5.01
N VAL A 128 -9.54 1.60 6.17
CA VAL A 128 -8.11 1.63 6.51
C VAL A 128 -7.83 0.72 7.70
N THR A 129 -6.86 -0.17 7.54
CA THR A 129 -6.27 -0.95 8.63
C THR A 129 -4.85 -0.46 8.89
N VAL A 130 -4.62 0.16 10.04
CA VAL A 130 -3.27 0.54 10.46
C VAL A 130 -2.60 -0.69 11.09
N ILE A 131 -1.46 -1.10 10.52
CA ILE A 131 -0.64 -2.23 10.98
C ILE A 131 0.28 -1.77 12.09
#